data_AF-A0A4R1KEE4-F1
#
_entry.id   AF-A0A4R1KEE4-F1
#
_cell.length_a   1.000
_cell.length_b   1.000
_cell.length_c   1.000
_cell.angle_alpha   90.00
_cell.angle_beta   90.00
_cell.angle_gamma   90.00
#
_symmetry.space_group_name_H-M   'P 1'
#
loop_
_entity.id
_entity.type
_entity.pdbx_description
1 polymer ?
#
loop_
_entity_poly.entity_id
_entity_poly.type
_entity_poly.pdbx_seq_one_letter_code
_entity_poly.pdbx_strand_id
1 'polypeptide(L)'
;MPKGYWMLVLHSHLPFVKHPEYSYFLEEQWFYEAISETYLPILRYMKQMEDEGVHFRFAVSVTPPLAEMMCDELLMKRYEEHLEKLIELSEKEIERTKGTCFEGLAHMYRKRFGDLKEFYYGWLDRSLIKGYKHFLEKGNIDVITCGFTHGFLPLLNDNLKAVRAQIEMAVKSHTEKFGRAPKGIWLPECAYFEGLDEVLAEYGIRYFFVDTHGVLYSKPRPRFGVYAPVYTESGVAAFGRDYYSSKQVWSSKEGYPGDAHYRDFYRDIGYDLDHDYIKPYISPDGERVFTGLKYHRITGDSDFKEFYQPEIASLKTVDHAKHFVAGREKQIEEIAELIDRKPMVVSPYDAELFGHWWFEGPEFLYNVFKEMDRSDTVKAITPLEYLNEYSTNQVVKVNPSSWGDKGYYDVWLNRGNDWIYRHLHFMSDSMVNLAKYHHATADDTIRRCLNQMARELFLAQSSDWAFLITTGTAIEYAVQRTKEHIYNFLRLKDMVESRDFDYGFLETVEQKNSIFKNMDFRIYC
;
A
#
# COMPACT_ATOMS: atom_id res chain seq x y z
N MET A 1 -13.53 30.44 6.12
CA MET A 1 -13.79 29.08 5.60
C MET A 1 -12.93 28.90 4.37
N PRO A 2 -12.34 27.72 4.14
CA PRO A 2 -11.46 27.50 2.98
C PRO A 2 -12.24 27.65 1.67
N LYS A 3 -11.53 28.06 0.60
CA LYS A 3 -12.08 28.12 -0.76
C LYS A 3 -12.16 26.74 -1.41
N GLY A 4 -11.31 25.80 -1.00
CA GLY A 4 -11.27 24.43 -1.53
C GLY A 4 -10.51 23.49 -0.62
N TYR A 5 -10.39 22.23 -1.05
CA TYR A 5 -9.78 21.17 -0.27
C TYR A 5 -8.70 20.41 -1.02
N TRP A 6 -7.75 19.87 -0.25
CA TRP A 6 -6.81 18.87 -0.72
C TRP A 6 -7.09 17.54 -0.02
N MET A 7 -7.08 16.45 -0.79
CA MET A 7 -7.31 15.11 -0.31
C MET A 7 -6.12 14.24 -0.67
N LEU A 8 -5.25 14.04 0.32
CA LEU A 8 -4.20 13.04 0.23
C LEU A 8 -4.81 11.63 0.37
N VAL A 9 -4.37 10.71 -0.49
CA VAL A 9 -4.65 9.28 -0.37
C VAL A 9 -3.32 8.54 -0.41
N LEU A 10 -2.99 7.82 0.67
CA LEU A 10 -1.80 6.98 0.73
C LEU A 10 -2.21 5.52 0.55
N HIS A 11 -1.70 4.88 -0.49
CA HIS A 11 -1.91 3.46 -0.74
C HIS A 11 -0.78 2.63 -0.12
N SER A 12 -1.00 2.05 1.07
CA SER A 12 -0.02 1.16 1.72
C SER A 12 -0.32 -0.30 1.37
N HIS A 13 0.55 -0.89 0.56
CA HIS A 13 0.40 -2.24 0.07
C HIS A 13 1.74 -2.98 -0.03
N LEU A 14 1.72 -4.24 0.41
CA LEU A 14 2.71 -5.25 0.05
C LEU A 14 1.98 -6.57 -0.19
N PRO A 15 2.42 -7.41 -1.15
CA PRO A 15 1.90 -8.76 -1.29
C PRO A 15 2.15 -9.56 0.00
N PHE A 16 1.35 -10.61 0.21
CA PHE A 16 1.59 -11.49 1.36
C PHE A 16 2.89 -12.28 1.16
N VAL A 17 3.93 -11.91 1.91
CA VAL A 17 5.24 -12.54 1.91
C VAL A 17 5.55 -13.05 3.31
N LYS A 18 5.53 -14.37 3.45
CA LYS A 18 5.83 -15.05 4.71
C LYS A 18 6.43 -16.41 4.39
N HIS A 19 7.63 -16.65 4.87
CA HIS A 19 8.40 -17.86 4.62
C HIS A 19 8.92 -18.43 5.94
N PRO A 20 8.05 -19.14 6.71
CA PRO A 20 8.45 -19.78 7.95
C PRO A 20 9.47 -20.91 7.75
N GLU A 21 9.56 -21.46 6.53
CA GLU A 21 10.49 -22.53 6.17
C GLU A 21 11.97 -22.09 6.12
N TYR A 22 12.23 -20.78 6.04
CA TYR A 22 13.57 -20.21 6.02
C TYR A 22 13.80 -19.31 7.23
N SER A 23 15.04 -19.24 7.74
CA SER A 23 15.42 -18.27 8.78
C SER A 23 15.64 -16.86 8.23
N TYR A 24 15.92 -16.74 6.93
CA TYR A 24 16.06 -15.50 6.19
C TYR A 24 15.46 -15.69 4.80
N PHE A 25 14.72 -14.69 4.34
CA PHE A 25 14.16 -14.66 2.99
C PHE A 25 14.20 -13.21 2.48
N LEU A 26 14.64 -13.01 1.24
CA LEU A 26 14.94 -11.68 0.71
C LEU A 26 13.68 -10.81 0.62
N GLU A 27 12.59 -11.38 0.14
CA GLU A 27 11.33 -10.66 -0.10
C GLU A 27 10.62 -10.27 1.21
N GLU A 28 10.94 -10.91 2.34
CA GLU A 28 10.46 -10.43 3.65
C GLU A 28 11.11 -9.10 4.06
N GLN A 29 12.30 -8.77 3.51
CA GLN A 29 12.96 -7.48 3.79
C GLN A 29 12.12 -6.30 3.30
N TRP A 30 11.35 -6.45 2.22
CA TRP A 30 10.45 -5.40 1.74
C TRP A 30 9.49 -4.92 2.84
N PHE A 31 8.98 -5.86 3.64
CA PHE A 31 8.10 -5.56 4.76
C PHE A 31 8.84 -4.83 5.89
N TYR A 32 10.04 -5.27 6.23
CA TYR A 32 10.82 -4.66 7.31
C TYR A 32 11.31 -3.24 6.94
N GLU A 33 11.75 -3.06 5.70
CA GLU A 33 12.12 -1.76 5.14
C GLU A 33 10.94 -0.81 5.11
N ALA A 34 9.77 -1.26 4.63
CA ALA A 34 8.57 -0.42 4.59
C ALA A 34 8.12 0.02 6.01
N ILE A 35 8.23 -0.85 7.02
CA ILE A 35 7.95 -0.45 8.41
C ILE A 35 8.90 0.65 8.88
N SER A 36 10.22 0.44 8.72
CA SER A 36 11.26 1.33 9.25
C SER A 36 11.37 2.65 8.49
N GLU A 37 11.14 2.63 7.17
CA GLU A 37 11.34 3.78 6.31
C GLU A 37 10.04 4.55 6.05
N THR A 38 8.87 3.91 6.08
CA THR A 38 7.58 4.53 5.71
C THR A 38 6.58 4.55 6.87
N TYR A 39 6.11 3.39 7.35
CA TYR A 39 4.94 3.34 8.23
C TYR A 39 5.21 3.93 9.62
N LEU A 40 6.34 3.58 10.25
CA LEU A 40 6.70 4.18 11.55
C LEU A 40 6.99 5.69 11.41
N PRO A 41 7.79 6.16 10.44
CA PRO A 41 8.00 7.60 10.24
C PRO A 41 6.70 8.39 10.02
N ILE A 42 5.77 7.90 9.21
CA ILE A 42 4.48 8.56 8.99
C ILE A 42 3.68 8.64 10.30
N LEU A 43 3.53 7.53 11.03
CA LEU A 43 2.82 7.53 12.33
C LEU A 43 3.49 8.44 13.36
N ARG A 44 4.83 8.54 13.37
CA ARG A 44 5.58 9.48 14.22
C ARG A 44 5.24 10.93 13.89
N TYR A 45 5.25 11.30 12.62
CA TYR A 45 4.88 12.66 12.21
C TYR A 45 3.39 12.96 12.46
N MET A 46 2.50 11.98 12.32
CA MET A 46 1.10 12.15 12.72
C MET A 46 0.97 12.41 14.22
N LYS A 47 1.71 11.68 15.05
CA LYS A 47 1.74 11.91 16.50
C LYS A 47 2.31 13.27 16.84
N GLN A 48 3.37 13.69 16.15
CA GLN A 48 3.95 15.01 16.30
C GLN A 48 2.96 16.12 15.90
N MET A 49 2.24 15.98 14.77
CA MET A 49 1.20 16.93 14.36
C MET A 49 0.06 17.00 15.37
N GLU A 50 -0.34 15.87 15.95
CA GLU A 50 -1.31 15.84 17.05
C GLU A 50 -0.82 16.62 18.27
N ASP A 51 0.43 16.43 18.70
CA ASP A 51 1.00 17.13 19.85
C ASP A 51 1.16 18.63 19.62
N GLU A 52 1.45 19.02 18.38
CA GLU A 52 1.53 20.42 17.96
C GLU A 52 0.17 21.08 17.69
N GLY A 53 -0.92 20.30 17.67
CA GLY A 53 -2.26 20.77 17.34
C GLY A 53 -2.46 21.15 15.87
N VAL A 54 -1.64 20.60 14.97
CA VAL A 54 -1.71 20.83 13.51
C VAL A 54 -2.92 20.09 12.93
N HIS A 55 -3.72 20.78 12.13
CA HIS A 55 -4.83 20.13 11.43
C HIS A 55 -4.34 19.27 10.24
N PHE A 56 -4.45 17.95 10.37
CA PHE A 56 -4.23 17.01 9.27
C PHE A 56 -5.43 16.09 9.04
N ARG A 57 -5.71 15.83 7.75
CA ARG A 57 -6.80 14.98 7.25
C ARG A 57 -6.35 14.27 5.98
N PHE A 58 -6.48 12.94 5.93
CA PHE A 58 -6.21 12.17 4.71
C PHE A 58 -6.85 10.77 4.76
N ALA A 59 -6.91 10.10 3.61
CA ALA A 59 -7.23 8.68 3.56
C ALA A 59 -5.96 7.85 3.44
N VAL A 60 -5.91 6.70 4.10
CA VAL A 60 -4.84 5.71 3.94
C VAL A 60 -5.46 4.34 3.74
N SER A 61 -5.08 3.65 2.67
CA SER A 61 -5.44 2.24 2.54
C SER A 61 -4.39 1.39 3.23
N VAL A 62 -4.80 0.52 4.14
CA VAL A 62 -3.95 -0.57 4.62
C VAL A 62 -4.53 -1.85 4.04
N THR A 63 -3.89 -2.39 3.01
CA THR A 63 -4.45 -3.58 2.33
C THR A 63 -4.51 -4.77 3.28
N PRO A 64 -5.50 -5.67 3.15
CA PRO A 64 -5.59 -6.81 4.06
C PRO A 64 -4.33 -7.68 4.16
N PRO A 65 -3.54 -7.97 3.09
CA PRO A 65 -2.30 -8.73 3.22
C PRO A 65 -1.28 -8.03 4.14
N LEU A 66 -1.11 -6.71 3.97
CA LEU A 66 -0.24 -5.89 4.79
C LEU A 66 -0.72 -5.86 6.25
N ALA A 67 -2.02 -5.69 6.49
CA ALA A 67 -2.59 -5.72 7.83
C ALA A 67 -2.41 -7.08 8.53
N GLU A 68 -2.54 -8.20 7.80
CA GLU A 68 -2.23 -9.52 8.33
C GLU A 68 -0.74 -9.65 8.69
N MET A 69 0.18 -9.18 7.84
CA MET A 69 1.62 -9.21 8.14
C MET A 69 2.00 -8.34 9.35
N MET A 70 1.37 -7.16 9.51
CA MET A 70 1.52 -6.29 10.69
C MET A 70 1.02 -6.92 11.99
N CYS A 71 0.21 -7.98 11.91
CA CYS A 71 -0.29 -8.73 13.05
C CYS A 71 0.35 -10.12 13.21
N ASP A 72 1.26 -10.51 12.31
CA ASP A 72 1.87 -11.83 12.33
C ASP A 72 3.05 -11.88 13.31
N GLU A 73 2.97 -12.79 14.28
CA GLU A 73 3.97 -12.89 15.35
C GLU A 73 5.37 -13.23 14.83
N LEU A 74 5.49 -14.06 13.78
CA LEU A 74 6.78 -14.43 13.22
C LEU A 74 7.42 -13.24 12.52
N LEU A 75 6.67 -12.58 11.63
CA LEU A 75 7.17 -11.43 10.86
C LEU A 75 7.52 -10.26 11.78
N MET A 76 6.68 -9.95 12.77
CA MET A 76 6.96 -8.84 13.69
C MET A 76 8.13 -9.15 14.64
N LYS A 77 8.36 -10.41 15.01
CA LYS A 77 9.58 -10.80 15.72
C LYS A 77 10.82 -10.61 14.85
N ARG A 78 10.78 -11.03 13.58
CA ARG A 78 11.89 -10.84 12.63
C ARG A 78 12.14 -9.35 12.34
N TYR A 79 11.09 -8.54 12.31
CA TYR A 79 11.21 -7.08 12.21
C TYR A 79 11.97 -6.49 13.40
N GLU A 80 11.65 -6.93 14.63
CA GLU A 80 12.37 -6.47 15.82
C GLU A 80 13.85 -6.86 15.76
N GLU A 81 14.17 -8.09 15.34
CA GLU A 81 15.55 -8.52 15.11
C GLU A 81 16.25 -7.69 14.02
N HIS A 82 15.55 -7.35 12.93
CA HIS A 82 16.05 -6.47 11.88
C HIS A 82 16.36 -5.06 12.41
N LEU A 83 15.46 -4.47 13.22
CA LEU A 83 15.67 -3.16 13.82
C LEU A 83 16.87 -3.13 14.76
N GLU A 84 17.09 -4.19 15.55
CA GLU A 84 18.29 -4.30 16.40
C GLU A 84 19.57 -4.42 15.55
N LYS A 85 19.54 -5.15 14.44
CA LYS A 85 20.68 -5.22 13.51
C LYS A 85 21.01 -3.88 12.88
N LEU A 86 20.00 -3.07 12.51
CA LEU A 86 20.21 -1.71 12.03
C LEU A 86 20.88 -0.82 13.08
N ILE A 87 20.44 -0.95 14.34
CA ILE A 87 21.04 -0.24 15.47
C ILE A 87 22.50 -0.68 15.65
N GLU A 88 22.77 -1.99 15.71
CA GLU A 88 24.13 -2.53 15.84
C GLU A 88 25.04 -2.05 14.71
N LEU A 89 24.58 -2.13 13.45
CA LEU A 89 25.33 -1.68 12.29
C LEU A 89 25.63 -0.17 12.38
N SER A 90 24.65 0.65 12.78
CA SER A 90 24.86 2.09 12.95
C SER A 90 25.87 2.42 14.06
N GLU A 91 25.97 1.61 15.12
CA GLU A 91 27.01 1.77 16.16
C GLU A 91 28.40 1.41 15.65
N LYS A 92 28.53 0.35 14.84
CA LYS A 92 29.80 0.01 14.18
C LYS A 92 30.21 1.07 13.16
N GLU A 93 29.25 1.65 12.45
CA GLU A 93 29.48 2.72 11.51
C GLU A 93 29.98 4.00 12.20
N ILE A 94 29.48 4.33 13.40
CA ILE A 94 30.00 5.47 14.19
C ILE A 94 31.51 5.32 14.43
N GLU A 95 31.96 4.14 14.87
CA GLU A 95 33.39 3.94 15.12
C GLU A 95 34.20 3.91 13.81
N ARG A 96 33.69 3.24 12.76
CA ARG A 96 34.38 3.16 11.45
C ARG A 96 34.53 4.54 10.80
N THR A 97 33.52 5.39 10.93
CA THR A 97 33.45 6.70 10.26
C THR A 97 34.01 7.84 11.11
N LYS A 98 34.50 7.56 12.31
CA LYS A 98 35.07 8.56 13.23
C LYS A 98 36.15 9.41 12.57
N GLY A 99 36.03 10.74 12.68
CA GLY A 99 36.92 11.71 12.06
C GLY A 99 36.78 11.83 10.53
N THR A 100 35.80 11.15 9.92
CA THR A 100 35.49 11.27 8.49
C THR A 100 34.25 12.12 8.26
N CYS A 101 33.98 12.47 7.00
CA CYS A 101 32.76 13.18 6.61
C CYS A 101 31.45 12.41 6.87
N PHE A 102 31.52 11.09 7.13
CA PHE A 102 30.35 10.25 7.37
C PHE A 102 29.96 10.13 8.85
N GLU A 103 30.80 10.60 9.80
CA GLU A 103 30.56 10.47 11.24
C GLU A 103 29.18 11.03 11.66
N GLY A 104 28.84 12.23 11.17
CA GLY A 104 27.55 12.85 11.45
C GLY A 104 26.36 12.04 10.91
N LEU A 105 26.51 11.41 9.74
CA LEU A 105 25.47 10.58 9.15
C LEU A 105 25.29 9.26 9.90
N ALA A 106 26.38 8.63 10.36
CA ALA A 106 26.30 7.42 11.18
C ALA A 106 25.56 7.71 12.50
N HIS A 107 25.85 8.85 13.15
CA HIS A 107 25.10 9.30 14.33
C HIS A 107 23.63 9.60 14.03
N MET A 108 23.32 10.21 12.88
CA MET A 108 21.94 10.44 12.43
C MET A 108 21.16 9.12 12.34
N TYR A 109 21.70 8.11 11.66
CA TYR A 109 21.04 6.80 11.54
C TYR A 109 20.87 6.12 12.89
N ARG A 110 21.90 6.12 13.74
CA ARG A 110 21.81 5.54 15.08
C ARG A 110 20.71 6.18 15.93
N LYS A 111 20.60 7.50 15.87
CA LYS A 111 19.52 8.25 16.52
C LYS A 111 18.17 7.88 15.91
N ARG A 112 18.05 7.90 14.58
CA ARG A 112 16.80 7.57 13.87
C ARG A 112 16.27 6.18 14.28
N PHE A 113 17.10 5.14 14.22
CA PHE A 113 16.68 3.78 14.58
C PHE A 113 16.36 3.65 16.06
N GLY A 114 17.11 4.34 16.93
CA GLY A 114 16.80 4.44 18.36
C GLY A 114 15.41 5.07 18.61
N ASP A 115 15.12 6.20 17.97
CA ASP A 115 13.84 6.87 18.09
C ASP A 115 12.68 6.01 17.51
N LEU A 116 12.92 5.29 16.41
CA LEU A 116 11.92 4.36 15.85
C LEU A 116 11.61 3.22 16.81
N LYS A 117 12.65 2.65 17.43
CA LYS A 117 12.51 1.62 18.47
C LYS A 117 11.72 2.14 19.66
N GLU A 118 12.07 3.31 20.20
CA GLU A 118 11.36 3.93 21.31
C GLU A 118 9.88 4.16 20.99
N PHE A 119 9.59 4.68 19.80
CA PHE A 119 8.21 4.92 19.37
C PHE A 119 7.41 3.62 19.20
N TYR A 120 8.03 2.59 18.60
CA TYR A 120 7.40 1.29 18.38
C TYR A 120 7.11 0.55 19.68
N TYR A 121 8.07 0.47 20.60
CA TYR A 121 7.87 -0.19 21.90
C TYR A 121 7.06 0.65 22.88
N GLY A 122 7.16 1.98 22.80
CA GLY A 122 6.48 2.92 23.67
C GLY A 122 5.05 3.21 23.21
N TRP A 123 4.87 4.27 22.43
CA TRP A 123 3.53 4.78 22.09
C TRP A 123 2.68 3.77 21.31
N LEU A 124 3.28 2.99 20.41
CA LEU A 124 2.55 1.98 19.63
C LEU A 124 2.30 0.67 20.38
N ASP A 125 2.96 0.43 21.52
CA ASP A 125 2.91 -0.84 22.25
C ASP A 125 3.03 -2.04 21.29
N ARG A 126 4.08 -1.99 20.45
CA ARG A 126 4.46 -2.99 19.45
C ARG A 126 3.37 -3.28 18.40
N SER A 127 2.52 -2.30 18.07
CA SER A 127 1.44 -2.49 17.11
C SER A 127 1.20 -1.28 16.21
N LEU A 128 1.53 -1.42 14.93
CA LEU A 128 1.22 -0.41 13.90
C LEU A 128 -0.30 -0.20 13.77
N ILE A 129 -1.08 -1.28 13.88
CA ILE A 129 -2.55 -1.24 13.84
C ILE A 129 -3.11 -0.35 14.95
N LYS A 130 -2.56 -0.38 16.17
CA LYS A 130 -2.98 0.53 17.25
C LYS A 130 -2.77 2.00 16.87
N GLY A 131 -1.65 2.32 16.23
CA GLY A 131 -1.35 3.66 15.74
C GLY A 131 -2.38 4.16 14.73
N TYR A 132 -2.69 3.36 13.70
CA TYR A 132 -3.73 3.70 12.73
C TYR A 132 -5.12 3.81 13.37
N LYS A 133 -5.48 2.92 14.30
CA LYS A 133 -6.75 2.98 15.03
C LYS A 133 -6.90 4.27 15.84
N HIS A 134 -5.85 4.72 16.52
CA HIS A 134 -5.87 5.97 17.29
C HIS A 134 -6.31 7.16 16.41
N PHE A 135 -5.68 7.32 15.24
CA PHE A 135 -6.01 8.43 14.33
C PHE A 135 -7.32 8.23 13.58
N LEU A 136 -7.73 6.98 13.32
CA LEU A 136 -9.06 6.65 12.79
C LEU A 136 -10.17 7.02 13.78
N GLU A 137 -10.00 6.70 15.07
CA GLU A 137 -10.98 6.98 16.12
C GLU A 137 -11.13 8.46 16.40
N LYS A 138 -10.04 9.23 16.28
CA LYS A 138 -10.07 10.70 16.35
C LYS A 138 -10.63 11.38 15.10
N GLY A 139 -10.81 10.64 14.00
CA GLY A 139 -11.26 11.19 12.73
C GLY A 139 -10.20 12.03 12.00
N ASN A 140 -8.92 11.90 12.38
CA ASN A 140 -7.81 12.53 11.67
C ASN A 140 -7.56 11.86 10.31
N ILE A 141 -7.83 10.57 10.20
CA ILE A 141 -7.70 9.83 8.94
C ILE A 141 -8.91 8.95 8.71
N ASP A 142 -9.15 8.62 7.44
CA ASP A 142 -9.97 7.46 7.08
C ASP A 142 -9.04 6.30 6.72
N VAL A 143 -9.15 5.19 7.43
CA VAL A 143 -8.44 3.95 7.09
C VAL A 143 -9.37 3.17 6.19
N ILE A 144 -9.00 3.04 4.92
CA ILE A 144 -9.81 2.37 3.90
C ILE A 144 -9.26 0.97 3.64
N THR A 145 -10.12 0.08 3.15
CA THR A 145 -9.70 -1.26 2.76
C THR A 145 -9.25 -1.31 1.29
N CYS A 146 -8.91 -2.50 0.81
CA CYS A 146 -8.61 -2.80 -0.59
C CYS A 146 -9.18 -4.19 -0.92
N GLY A 147 -9.18 -4.64 -2.18
CA GLY A 147 -9.43 -6.05 -2.48
C GLY A 147 -8.58 -6.97 -1.59
N PHE A 148 -9.15 -8.06 -1.08
CA PHE A 148 -8.55 -8.88 -0.01
C PHE A 148 -7.09 -9.30 -0.24
N THR A 149 -6.69 -9.61 -1.46
CA THR A 149 -5.28 -9.87 -1.80
C THR A 149 -4.77 -8.94 -2.89
N HIS A 150 -5.34 -7.73 -2.97
CA HIS A 150 -5.05 -6.81 -4.06
C HIS A 150 -5.32 -7.44 -5.43
N GLY A 151 -6.35 -8.29 -5.53
CA GLY A 151 -6.66 -9.00 -6.77
C GLY A 151 -7.20 -8.06 -7.86
N PHE A 152 -6.69 -8.19 -9.10
CA PHE A 152 -7.07 -7.31 -10.20
C PHE A 152 -8.52 -7.55 -10.67
N LEU A 153 -9.47 -6.89 -10.01
CA LEU A 153 -10.91 -7.20 -10.06
C LEU A 153 -11.49 -7.28 -11.47
N PRO A 154 -11.14 -6.41 -12.45
CA PRO A 154 -11.68 -6.52 -13.81
C PRO A 154 -11.39 -7.86 -14.49
N LEU A 155 -10.25 -8.50 -14.20
CA LEU A 155 -9.87 -9.78 -14.80
C LEU A 155 -10.39 -10.99 -14.01
N LEU A 156 -10.94 -10.77 -12.81
CA LEU A 156 -11.66 -11.77 -12.03
C LEU A 156 -13.16 -11.81 -12.36
N ASN A 157 -13.69 -10.80 -13.07
CA ASN A 157 -15.11 -10.60 -13.32
C ASN A 157 -15.78 -11.68 -14.19
N ASP A 158 -15.02 -12.59 -14.81
CA ASP A 158 -15.59 -13.79 -15.43
C ASP A 158 -16.39 -14.62 -14.40
N ASN A 159 -15.95 -14.59 -13.14
CA ASN A 159 -16.67 -15.14 -12.00
C ASN A 159 -16.93 -14.05 -10.95
N LEU A 160 -18.13 -13.45 -11.00
CA LEU A 160 -18.53 -12.37 -10.09
C LEU A 160 -18.55 -12.80 -8.60
N LYS A 161 -18.61 -14.10 -8.28
CA LYS A 161 -18.45 -14.59 -6.89
C LYS A 161 -17.02 -14.44 -6.39
N ALA A 162 -16.01 -14.57 -7.24
CA ALA A 162 -14.63 -14.28 -6.88
C ALA A 162 -14.42 -12.79 -6.57
N VAL A 163 -15.03 -11.90 -7.36
CA VAL A 163 -15.03 -10.45 -7.09
C VAL A 163 -15.72 -10.16 -5.74
N ARG A 164 -16.92 -10.69 -5.51
CA ARG A 164 -17.62 -10.54 -4.22
C ARG A 164 -16.80 -11.04 -3.04
N ALA A 165 -16.17 -12.21 -3.18
CA ALA A 165 -15.33 -12.78 -2.13
C ALA A 165 -14.13 -11.89 -1.78
N GLN A 166 -13.49 -11.26 -2.77
CA GLN A 166 -12.42 -10.26 -2.55
C GLN A 166 -12.92 -9.07 -1.73
N ILE A 167 -14.11 -8.54 -2.01
CA ILE A 167 -14.68 -7.38 -1.29
C ILE A 167 -15.17 -7.76 0.10
N GLU A 168 -15.88 -8.89 0.23
CA GLU A 168 -16.40 -9.34 1.53
C GLU A 168 -15.28 -9.67 2.51
N MET A 169 -14.24 -10.39 2.07
CA MET A 169 -13.08 -10.68 2.92
C MET A 169 -12.32 -9.42 3.31
N ALA A 170 -12.22 -8.46 2.41
CA ALA A 170 -11.62 -7.16 2.71
C ALA A 170 -12.36 -6.39 3.81
N VAL A 171 -13.70 -6.40 3.77
CA VAL A 171 -14.54 -5.80 4.81
C VAL A 171 -14.41 -6.55 6.14
N LYS A 172 -14.38 -7.90 6.11
CA LYS A 172 -14.18 -8.74 7.30
C LYS A 172 -12.81 -8.48 7.94
N SER A 173 -11.73 -8.51 7.16
CA SER A 173 -10.37 -8.26 7.65
C SER A 173 -10.26 -6.85 8.24
N HIS A 174 -10.76 -5.82 7.54
CA HIS A 174 -10.74 -4.46 8.07
C HIS A 174 -11.54 -4.34 9.39
N THR A 175 -12.70 -4.97 9.48
CA THR A 175 -13.52 -4.98 10.71
C THR A 175 -12.78 -5.65 11.87
N GLU A 176 -12.09 -6.77 11.61
CA GLU A 176 -11.29 -7.47 12.62
C GLU A 176 -10.13 -6.61 13.12
N LYS A 177 -9.35 -5.99 12.22
CA LYS A 177 -8.14 -5.25 12.59
C LYS A 177 -8.44 -3.87 13.16
N PHE A 178 -9.37 -3.13 12.57
CA PHE A 178 -9.64 -1.73 12.93
C PHE A 178 -10.92 -1.53 13.76
N GLY A 179 -11.70 -2.60 13.99
CA GLY A 179 -12.87 -2.59 14.87
C GLY A 179 -14.14 -2.01 14.23
N ARG A 180 -14.14 -1.70 12.94
CA ARG A 180 -15.32 -1.23 12.19
C ARG A 180 -15.23 -1.58 10.72
N ALA A 181 -16.38 -1.76 10.06
CA ALA A 181 -16.43 -1.94 8.62
C ALA A 181 -15.98 -0.65 7.89
N PRO A 182 -15.16 -0.77 6.83
CA PRO A 182 -14.67 0.38 6.08
C PRO A 182 -15.79 1.05 5.30
N LYS A 183 -15.68 2.37 5.09
CA LYS A 183 -16.59 3.13 4.22
C LYS A 183 -15.95 3.48 2.88
N GLY A 184 -14.63 3.52 2.81
CA GLY A 184 -13.89 3.67 1.57
C GLY A 184 -13.20 2.37 1.16
N ILE A 185 -12.92 2.26 -0.14
CA ILE A 185 -12.04 1.24 -0.68
C ILE A 185 -11.06 1.86 -1.68
N TRP A 186 -9.80 1.45 -1.59
CA TRP A 186 -8.88 1.55 -2.69
C TRP A 186 -9.10 0.34 -3.61
N LEU A 187 -9.58 0.55 -4.83
CA LEU A 187 -9.65 -0.56 -5.78
C LEU A 187 -8.21 -0.96 -6.14
N PRO A 188 -7.88 -2.26 -6.17
CA PRO A 188 -6.56 -2.70 -6.64
C PRO A 188 -6.24 -2.02 -7.96
N GLU A 189 -5.19 -1.21 -7.97
CA GLU A 189 -4.74 -0.45 -9.14
C GLU A 189 -5.71 0.62 -9.68
N CYS A 190 -6.63 1.11 -8.84
CA CYS A 190 -7.78 1.90 -9.27
C CYS A 190 -8.57 1.22 -10.41
N ALA A 191 -8.48 -0.11 -10.50
CA ALA A 191 -8.98 -0.88 -11.62
C ALA A 191 -10.49 -1.08 -11.48
N TYR A 192 -11.23 -0.31 -12.25
CA TYR A 192 -12.68 -0.29 -12.26
C TYR A 192 -13.21 -0.93 -13.54
N PHE A 193 -14.26 -1.73 -13.39
CA PHE A 193 -15.10 -2.22 -14.48
C PHE A 193 -16.57 -1.88 -14.19
N GLU A 194 -17.39 -1.80 -15.22
CA GLU A 194 -18.81 -1.48 -15.10
C GLU A 194 -19.57 -2.53 -14.27
N GLY A 195 -20.32 -2.09 -13.25
CA GLY A 195 -21.07 -2.97 -12.35
C GLY A 195 -20.32 -3.34 -11.07
N LEU A 196 -19.03 -3.00 -10.95
CA LEU A 196 -18.29 -3.19 -9.70
C LEU A 196 -18.89 -2.38 -8.54
N ASP A 197 -19.45 -1.21 -8.84
CA ASP A 197 -20.08 -0.34 -7.85
C ASP A 197 -21.30 -0.97 -7.16
N GLU A 198 -22.04 -1.84 -7.85
CA GLU A 198 -23.13 -2.62 -7.26
C GLU A 198 -22.58 -3.56 -6.16
N VAL A 199 -21.49 -4.27 -6.46
CA VAL A 199 -20.81 -5.15 -5.50
C VAL A 199 -20.26 -4.34 -4.32
N LEU A 200 -19.69 -3.17 -4.57
CA LEU A 200 -19.23 -2.29 -3.49
C LEU A 200 -20.39 -1.85 -2.58
N ALA A 201 -21.53 -1.49 -3.16
CA ALA A 201 -22.72 -1.09 -2.41
C ALA A 201 -23.29 -2.24 -1.56
N GLU A 202 -23.30 -3.48 -2.07
CA GLU A 202 -23.73 -4.69 -1.33
C GLU A 202 -22.98 -4.84 0.01
N TYR A 203 -21.70 -4.48 0.05
CA TYR A 203 -20.85 -4.59 1.23
C TYR A 203 -20.69 -3.28 2.01
N GLY A 204 -21.53 -2.28 1.72
CA GLY A 204 -21.62 -1.03 2.50
C GLY A 204 -20.48 -0.04 2.25
N ILE A 205 -19.70 -0.22 1.19
CA ILE A 205 -18.71 0.74 0.72
C ILE A 205 -19.43 1.95 0.15
N ARG A 206 -18.96 3.15 0.52
CA ARG A 206 -19.57 4.44 0.20
C ARG A 206 -18.78 5.22 -0.83
N TYR A 207 -17.49 4.94 -0.99
CA TYR A 207 -16.67 5.59 -1.99
C TYR A 207 -15.45 4.76 -2.40
N PHE A 208 -14.91 5.08 -3.58
CA PHE A 208 -13.68 4.53 -4.13
C PHE A 208 -12.96 5.56 -5.00
N PHE A 209 -11.76 5.21 -5.47
CA PHE A 209 -10.91 6.04 -6.31
C PHE A 209 -10.74 5.42 -7.71
N VAL A 210 -10.68 6.29 -8.72
CA VAL A 210 -10.40 5.93 -10.12
C VAL A 210 -9.39 6.89 -10.72
N ASP A 211 -8.75 6.50 -11.82
CA ASP A 211 -7.93 7.44 -12.57
C ASP A 211 -8.77 8.58 -13.18
N THR A 212 -8.09 9.68 -13.51
CA THR A 212 -8.62 10.89 -14.14
C THR A 212 -9.62 10.57 -15.25
N HIS A 213 -9.25 9.69 -16.18
CA HIS A 213 -10.09 9.37 -17.34
C HIS A 213 -11.30 8.49 -17.00
N GLY A 214 -11.26 7.74 -15.88
CA GLY A 214 -12.40 7.00 -15.35
C GLY A 214 -13.57 7.92 -15.04
N VAL A 215 -13.29 9.09 -14.44
CA VAL A 215 -14.28 10.16 -14.25
C VAL A 215 -14.53 10.90 -15.56
N LEU A 216 -13.50 11.48 -16.21
CA LEU A 216 -13.71 12.38 -17.35
C LEU A 216 -14.48 11.77 -18.52
N TYR A 217 -14.39 10.45 -18.73
CA TYR A 217 -15.12 9.73 -19.79
C TYR A 217 -16.42 9.06 -19.32
N SER A 218 -16.87 9.36 -18.10
CA SER A 218 -18.16 8.89 -17.59
C SER A 218 -19.34 9.41 -18.42
N LYS A 219 -20.49 8.71 -18.31
CA LYS A 219 -21.73 9.07 -18.99
C LYS A 219 -22.88 9.28 -18.00
N PRO A 220 -23.55 10.46 -17.99
CA PRO A 220 -23.21 11.68 -18.72
C PRO A 220 -21.85 12.27 -18.29
N ARG A 221 -21.30 13.17 -19.11
CA ARG A 221 -20.01 13.83 -18.82
C ARG A 221 -20.06 14.53 -17.45
N PRO A 222 -19.06 14.35 -16.57
CA PRO A 222 -19.03 15.02 -15.28
C PRO A 222 -18.95 16.55 -15.42
N ARG A 223 -19.84 17.26 -14.72
CA ARG A 223 -19.97 18.72 -14.76
C ARG A 223 -18.73 19.43 -14.19
N PHE A 224 -18.12 18.85 -13.15
CA PHE A 224 -17.01 19.46 -12.41
C PHE A 224 -15.66 18.78 -12.65
N GLY A 225 -15.56 17.95 -13.70
CA GLY A 225 -14.36 17.16 -13.96
C GLY A 225 -14.02 16.26 -12.78
N VAL A 226 -12.74 16.25 -12.38
CA VAL A 226 -12.23 15.49 -11.22
C VAL A 226 -12.24 16.28 -9.91
N TYR A 227 -12.72 17.52 -9.93
CA TYR A 227 -12.64 18.45 -8.78
C TYR A 227 -13.82 18.34 -7.80
N ALA A 228 -14.71 17.39 -8.06
CA ALA A 228 -15.77 16.94 -7.16
C ALA A 228 -16.05 15.45 -7.47
N PRO A 229 -16.49 14.65 -6.48
CA PRO A 229 -16.89 13.28 -6.73
C PRO A 229 -18.15 13.23 -7.59
N VAL A 230 -18.31 12.08 -8.24
CA VAL A 230 -19.56 11.67 -8.89
C VAL A 230 -20.17 10.50 -8.10
N TYR A 231 -21.48 10.31 -8.18
CA TYR A 231 -22.12 9.08 -7.71
C TYR A 231 -22.29 8.12 -8.87
N THR A 232 -22.10 6.83 -8.61
CA THR A 232 -22.58 5.78 -9.51
C THR A 232 -24.09 5.61 -9.38
N GLU A 233 -24.70 4.84 -10.27
CA GLU A 233 -26.14 4.52 -10.19
C GLU A 233 -26.48 3.77 -8.89
N SER A 234 -25.53 3.00 -8.35
CA SER A 234 -25.63 2.32 -7.05
C SER A 234 -25.44 3.24 -5.84
N GLY A 235 -25.17 4.53 -6.05
CA GLY A 235 -24.99 5.52 -4.97
C GLY A 235 -23.62 5.50 -4.28
N VAL A 236 -22.63 4.82 -4.87
CA VAL A 236 -21.24 4.82 -4.38
C VAL A 236 -20.49 6.01 -5.01
N ALA A 237 -19.74 6.78 -4.24
CA ALA A 237 -18.97 7.91 -4.78
C ALA A 237 -17.68 7.45 -5.47
N ALA A 238 -17.41 7.95 -6.66
CA ALA A 238 -16.12 7.80 -7.33
C ALA A 238 -15.35 9.12 -7.29
N PHE A 239 -14.15 9.07 -6.74
CA PHE A 239 -13.20 10.18 -6.73
C PHE A 239 -12.17 10.01 -7.85
N GLY A 240 -12.00 11.03 -8.69
CA GLY A 240 -11.01 11.03 -9.76
C GLY A 240 -9.67 11.58 -9.30
N ARG A 241 -8.57 10.89 -9.65
CA ARG A 241 -7.21 11.40 -9.48
C ARG A 241 -7.02 12.76 -10.18
N ASP A 242 -6.33 13.70 -9.54
CA ASP A 242 -5.86 14.92 -10.18
C ASP A 242 -4.48 14.71 -10.82
N TYR A 243 -4.39 14.94 -12.13
CA TYR A 243 -3.17 14.75 -12.90
C TYR A 243 -2.01 15.65 -12.46
N TYR A 244 -2.28 16.93 -12.17
CA TYR A 244 -1.23 17.91 -11.91
C TYR A 244 -0.51 17.66 -10.58
N SER A 245 -1.26 17.34 -9.53
CA SER A 245 -0.70 17.02 -8.22
C SER A 245 0.12 15.74 -8.26
N SER A 246 -0.38 14.69 -8.93
CA SER A 246 0.37 13.45 -9.12
C SER A 246 1.70 13.71 -9.83
N LYS A 247 1.72 14.45 -10.94
CA LYS A 247 2.95 14.70 -11.70
C LYS A 247 4.05 15.39 -10.89
N GLN A 248 3.69 16.34 -10.02
CA GLN A 248 4.63 17.11 -9.21
C GLN A 248 5.36 16.28 -8.15
N VAL A 249 4.78 15.17 -7.70
CA VAL A 249 5.34 14.34 -6.62
C VAL A 249 5.86 13.00 -7.16
N TRP A 250 5.16 12.37 -8.11
CA TRP A 250 5.54 11.04 -8.62
C TRP A 250 6.75 11.03 -9.54
N SER A 251 7.05 12.12 -10.24
CA SER A 251 8.14 12.13 -11.21
C SER A 251 9.50 12.22 -10.51
N SER A 252 10.35 11.20 -10.64
CA SER A 252 11.75 11.28 -10.17
C SER A 252 12.61 12.25 -10.99
N LYS A 253 12.14 12.67 -12.17
CA LYS A 253 12.85 13.61 -13.06
C LYS A 253 12.35 15.05 -12.96
N GLU A 254 11.05 15.22 -12.77
CA GLU A 254 10.39 16.54 -12.78
C GLU A 254 9.75 16.90 -11.43
N GLY A 255 9.68 15.95 -10.50
CA GLY A 255 9.06 16.12 -9.19
C GLY A 255 10.09 16.24 -8.06
N TYR A 256 9.58 16.55 -6.86
CA TYR A 256 10.42 16.81 -5.69
C TYR A 256 11.39 15.68 -5.32
N PRO A 257 11.04 14.38 -5.40
CA PRO A 257 11.95 13.30 -5.02
C PRO A 257 13.28 13.28 -5.76
N GLY A 258 13.36 13.90 -6.94
CA GLY A 258 14.57 14.02 -7.74
C GLY A 258 15.53 15.14 -7.35
N ASP A 259 15.24 15.96 -6.33
CA ASP A 259 16.12 17.06 -5.95
C ASP A 259 17.53 16.54 -5.56
N ALA A 260 18.55 17.18 -6.11
CA ALA A 260 19.96 16.82 -5.93
C ALA A 260 20.42 16.77 -4.45
N HIS A 261 19.66 17.37 -3.53
CA HIS A 261 19.95 17.41 -2.10
C HIS A 261 19.35 16.24 -1.31
N TYR A 262 18.40 15.50 -1.88
CA TYR A 262 17.78 14.36 -1.22
C TYR A 262 18.64 13.09 -1.26
N ARG A 263 18.40 12.20 -0.29
CA ARG A 263 19.12 10.92 -0.13
C ARG A 263 19.02 10.09 -1.41
N ASP A 264 20.15 9.62 -1.90
CA ASP A 264 20.20 8.69 -3.03
C ASP A 264 19.80 7.30 -2.57
N PHE A 265 18.75 6.74 -3.18
CA PHE A 265 18.24 5.41 -2.85
C PHE A 265 19.23 4.28 -3.20
N TYR A 266 20.01 4.43 -4.27
CA TYR A 266 20.84 3.36 -4.84
C TYR A 266 22.26 3.31 -4.27
N ARG A 267 22.68 4.31 -3.48
CA ARG A 267 24.00 4.34 -2.83
C ARG A 267 23.92 3.91 -1.37
N ASP A 268 24.29 2.67 -1.11
CA ASP A 268 24.12 2.01 0.19
C ASP A 268 25.41 1.28 0.60
N ILE A 269 25.71 1.28 1.90
CA ILE A 269 26.93 0.65 2.40
C ILE A 269 26.99 -0.87 2.16
N GLY A 270 25.84 -1.52 1.97
CA GLY A 270 25.71 -2.90 1.52
C GLY A 270 26.41 -3.19 0.20
N TYR A 271 26.51 -2.19 -0.67
CA TYR A 271 27.21 -2.27 -1.95
C TYR A 271 28.59 -1.62 -1.94
N ASP A 272 28.77 -0.56 -1.14
CA ASP A 272 29.98 0.26 -1.15
C ASP A 272 31.13 -0.29 -0.29
N LEU A 273 30.82 -0.91 0.85
CA LEU A 273 31.85 -1.31 1.82
C LEU A 273 32.45 -2.69 1.53
N ASP A 274 33.59 -2.94 2.16
CA ASP A 274 34.27 -4.24 2.13
C ASP A 274 33.31 -5.38 2.49
N HIS A 275 33.44 -6.50 1.77
CA HIS A 275 32.52 -7.63 1.89
C HIS A 275 32.58 -8.25 3.28
N ASP A 276 33.78 -8.48 3.83
CA ASP A 276 33.93 -9.14 5.13
C ASP A 276 33.35 -8.29 6.27
N TYR A 277 33.44 -6.96 6.16
CA TYR A 277 32.83 -6.03 7.11
C TYR A 277 31.30 -6.11 7.10
N ILE A 278 30.68 -6.10 5.91
CA ILE A 278 29.23 -5.98 5.76
C ILE A 278 28.50 -7.33 5.74
N LYS A 279 29.24 -8.44 5.57
CA LYS A 279 28.73 -9.81 5.49
C LYS A 279 27.67 -10.18 6.55
N PRO A 280 27.79 -9.79 7.84
CA PRO A 280 26.76 -10.11 8.84
C PRO A 280 25.40 -9.42 8.64
N TYR A 281 25.34 -8.41 7.77
CA TYR A 281 24.19 -7.53 7.57
C TYR A 281 23.58 -7.63 6.16
N ILE A 282 24.16 -8.45 5.29
CA ILE A 282 23.63 -8.74 3.95
C ILE A 282 23.04 -10.15 3.91
N SER A 283 22.70 -10.65 2.72
CA SER A 283 22.13 -11.98 2.56
C SER A 283 23.09 -13.07 3.09
N PRO A 284 22.59 -14.12 3.79
CA PRO A 284 23.44 -15.17 4.37
C PRO A 284 24.29 -15.95 3.36
N ASP A 285 23.89 -16.00 2.10
CA ASP A 285 24.67 -16.59 0.99
C ASP A 285 25.82 -15.68 0.52
N GLY A 286 25.90 -14.45 1.04
CA GLY A 286 26.92 -13.47 0.72
C GLY A 286 26.54 -12.50 -0.37
N GLU A 287 25.33 -12.61 -0.94
CA GLU A 287 24.83 -11.64 -1.92
C GLU A 287 24.61 -10.26 -1.26
N ARG A 288 25.03 -9.21 -1.98
CA ARG A 288 24.92 -7.83 -1.50
C ARG A 288 23.47 -7.35 -1.63
N VAL A 289 22.96 -6.77 -0.56
CA VAL A 289 21.62 -6.19 -0.46
C VAL A 289 21.72 -4.81 0.16
N PHE A 290 20.65 -4.01 0.05
CA PHE A 290 20.57 -2.74 0.77
C PHE A 290 20.56 -2.99 2.28
N THR A 291 21.34 -2.22 3.04
CA THR A 291 21.31 -2.27 4.51
C THR A 291 20.47 -1.14 5.11
N GLY A 292 20.04 -0.17 4.29
CA GLY A 292 19.28 0.99 4.73
C GLY A 292 20.14 2.16 5.23
N LEU A 293 21.46 1.98 5.34
CA LEU A 293 22.40 3.06 5.66
C LEU A 293 22.97 3.61 4.35
N LYS A 294 22.42 4.74 3.92
CA LYS A 294 22.73 5.40 2.64
C LYS A 294 23.31 6.78 2.92
N TYR A 295 24.53 7.04 2.47
CA TYR A 295 25.28 8.26 2.82
C TYR A 295 25.43 9.29 1.72
N HIS A 296 24.84 9.04 0.56
CA HIS A 296 24.98 9.92 -0.59
C HIS A 296 23.66 10.59 -0.91
N ARG A 297 23.72 11.74 -1.58
CA ARG A 297 22.58 12.44 -2.16
C ARG A 297 22.54 12.29 -3.67
N ILE A 298 21.37 12.52 -4.25
CA ILE A 298 21.11 12.34 -5.69
C ILE A 298 22.15 13.07 -6.54
N THR A 299 22.56 14.29 -6.17
CA THR A 299 23.62 15.08 -6.81
C THR A 299 23.31 15.55 -8.25
N GLY A 300 23.00 14.63 -9.14
CA GLY A 300 22.68 14.82 -10.55
C GLY A 300 22.72 13.48 -11.29
N ASP A 301 22.73 13.54 -12.62
CA ASP A 301 22.64 12.37 -13.52
C ASP A 301 23.98 11.64 -13.74
N SER A 302 24.90 11.67 -12.78
CA SER A 302 26.23 11.03 -12.89
C SER A 302 26.44 9.95 -11.84
N ASP A 303 27.35 9.00 -12.12
CA ASP A 303 27.78 7.99 -11.14
C ASP A 303 28.48 8.61 -9.91
N PHE A 304 29.01 9.82 -10.06
CA PHE A 304 29.54 10.57 -8.93
C PHE A 304 28.39 11.12 -8.07
N LYS A 305 28.39 10.73 -6.79
CA LYS A 305 27.40 11.15 -5.80
C LYS A 305 28.12 11.81 -4.63
N GLU A 306 27.67 13.01 -4.28
CA GLU A 306 28.16 13.74 -3.12
C GLU A 306 27.51 13.24 -1.84
N PHE A 307 28.06 13.64 -0.70
CA PHE A 307 27.56 13.22 0.60
C PHE A 307 26.21 13.85 0.92
N TYR A 308 25.35 13.06 1.55
CA TYR A 308 24.05 13.49 2.03
C TYR A 308 24.20 14.52 3.15
N GLN A 309 23.41 15.58 3.11
CA GLN A 309 23.45 16.69 4.08
C GLN A 309 22.04 16.86 4.66
N PRO A 310 21.74 16.20 5.80
CA PRO A 310 20.38 16.10 6.35
C PRO A 310 19.73 17.46 6.61
N GLU A 311 20.50 18.45 7.06
CA GLU A 311 20.01 19.79 7.36
C GLU A 311 19.54 20.51 6.10
N ILE A 312 20.28 20.37 4.99
CA ILE A 312 19.88 20.97 3.71
C ILE A 312 18.66 20.25 3.14
N ALA A 313 18.64 18.92 3.21
CA ALA A 313 17.51 18.11 2.77
C ALA A 313 16.22 18.46 3.55
N SER A 314 16.31 18.62 4.88
CA SER A 314 15.20 19.06 5.72
C SER A 314 14.69 20.45 5.30
N LEU A 315 15.58 21.44 5.08
CA LEU A 315 15.18 22.76 4.56
C LEU A 315 14.48 22.66 3.19
N LYS A 316 14.95 21.77 2.31
CA LYS A 316 14.30 21.52 1.01
C LYS A 316 12.89 20.99 1.15
N THR A 317 12.61 20.13 2.15
CA THR A 317 11.23 19.68 2.39
C THR A 317 10.29 20.84 2.72
N VAL A 318 10.76 21.86 3.43
CA VAL A 318 9.97 23.06 3.77
C VAL A 318 9.70 23.88 2.51
N ASP A 319 10.72 24.11 1.67
CA ASP A 319 10.57 24.85 0.42
C ASP A 319 9.62 24.13 -0.56
N HIS A 320 9.78 22.82 -0.70
CA HIS A 320 8.90 22.01 -1.54
C HIS A 320 7.47 21.95 -1.01
N ALA A 321 7.28 21.87 0.32
CA ALA A 321 5.95 21.91 0.93
C ALA A 321 5.24 23.24 0.63
N LYS A 322 5.94 24.37 0.79
CA LYS A 322 5.42 25.70 0.44
C LYS A 322 5.06 25.79 -1.04
N HIS A 323 5.93 25.31 -1.93
CA HIS A 323 5.67 25.29 -3.36
C HIS A 323 4.45 24.43 -3.72
N PHE A 324 4.31 23.25 -3.10
CA PHE A 324 3.16 22.38 -3.29
C PHE A 324 1.86 23.05 -2.83
N VAL A 325 1.85 23.64 -1.63
CA VAL A 325 0.67 24.33 -1.09
C VAL A 325 0.29 25.53 -1.94
N ALA A 326 1.23 26.38 -2.32
CA ALA A 326 0.98 27.52 -3.21
C ALA A 326 0.41 27.08 -4.58
N GLY A 327 0.90 25.95 -5.12
CA GLY A 327 0.36 25.34 -6.33
C GLY A 327 -1.09 24.88 -6.17
N ARG A 328 -1.44 24.29 -5.01
CA ARG A 328 -2.82 23.88 -4.68
C ARG A 328 -3.73 25.07 -4.43
N GLU A 329 -3.24 26.12 -3.78
CA GLU A 329 -3.98 27.37 -3.57
C GLU A 329 -4.37 27.99 -4.91
N LYS A 330 -3.39 28.19 -5.81
CA LYS A 330 -3.65 28.71 -7.15
C LYS A 330 -4.65 27.85 -7.92
N GLN A 331 -4.47 26.52 -7.90
CA GLN A 331 -5.37 25.59 -8.56
C GLN A 331 -6.81 25.70 -8.02
N ILE A 332 -6.97 25.78 -6.70
CA ILE A 332 -8.28 25.94 -6.05
C ILE A 332 -8.92 27.29 -6.41
N GLU A 333 -8.16 28.38 -6.44
CA GLU A 333 -8.68 29.70 -6.80
C GLU A 333 -9.21 29.73 -8.23
N GLU A 334 -8.47 29.15 -9.18
CA GLU A 334 -8.90 29.06 -10.58
C GLU A 334 -10.18 28.23 -10.76
N ILE A 335 -10.33 27.13 -10.01
CA ILE A 335 -11.47 26.22 -10.16
C ILE A 335 -12.69 26.69 -9.37
N ALA A 336 -12.50 27.32 -8.21
CA ALA A 336 -13.60 27.75 -7.34
C ALA A 336 -14.55 28.75 -8.04
N GLU A 337 -14.06 29.51 -9.03
CA GLU A 337 -14.90 30.40 -9.84
C GLU A 337 -15.73 29.65 -10.91
N LEU A 338 -15.37 28.42 -11.24
CA LEU A 338 -15.94 27.63 -12.33
C LEU A 338 -16.99 26.60 -11.86
N ILE A 339 -17.04 26.29 -10.56
CA ILE A 339 -17.92 25.26 -10.01
C ILE A 339 -18.77 25.82 -8.86
N ASP A 340 -19.90 25.19 -8.55
CA ASP A 340 -20.87 25.68 -7.56
C ASP A 340 -20.62 25.20 -6.12
N ARG A 341 -19.38 24.78 -5.84
CA ARG A 341 -18.96 24.18 -4.57
C ARG A 341 -17.47 24.38 -4.34
N LYS A 342 -16.98 24.03 -3.15
CA LYS A 342 -15.54 24.02 -2.88
C LYS A 342 -14.88 22.91 -3.72
N PRO A 343 -13.94 23.24 -4.62
CA PRO A 343 -13.21 22.24 -5.37
C PRO A 343 -12.33 21.41 -4.45
N MET A 344 -12.06 20.19 -4.89
CA MET A 344 -11.21 19.27 -4.15
C MET A 344 -10.18 18.65 -5.09
N VAL A 345 -8.92 18.66 -4.67
CA VAL A 345 -7.81 18.07 -5.41
C VAL A 345 -7.44 16.74 -4.76
N VAL A 346 -7.68 15.62 -5.45
CA VAL A 346 -7.36 14.26 -4.97
C VAL A 346 -5.97 13.86 -5.43
N SER A 347 -5.07 13.61 -4.49
CA SER A 347 -3.68 13.25 -4.73
C SER A 347 -3.38 11.86 -4.14
N PRO A 348 -3.59 10.79 -4.91
CA PRO A 348 -3.22 9.44 -4.51
C PRO A 348 -1.75 9.12 -4.83
N TYR A 349 -1.08 8.46 -3.90
CA TYR A 349 0.31 8.01 -4.01
C TYR A 349 0.48 6.66 -3.31
N ASP A 350 1.44 5.86 -3.76
CA ASP A 350 1.93 4.73 -2.96
C ASP A 350 2.55 5.28 -1.67
N ALA A 351 2.24 4.65 -0.54
CA ALA A 351 2.72 5.12 0.74
C ALA A 351 4.25 5.03 0.83
N GLU A 352 4.82 3.97 0.25
CA GLU A 352 6.25 3.68 0.22
C GLU A 352 7.05 4.72 -0.59
N LEU A 353 6.38 5.56 -1.38
CA LEU A 353 7.01 6.75 -1.94
C LEU A 353 7.56 7.63 -0.80
N PHE A 354 6.80 7.81 0.27
CA PHE A 354 7.15 8.69 1.38
C PHE A 354 7.95 7.93 2.44
N GLY A 355 9.25 7.86 2.21
CA GLY A 355 10.25 7.44 3.20
C GLY A 355 11.16 6.34 2.68
N HIS A 356 10.62 5.38 1.95
CA HIS A 356 11.42 4.33 1.33
C HIS A 356 12.10 4.84 0.05
N TRP A 357 11.32 5.14 -0.99
CA TRP A 357 11.85 5.67 -2.26
C TRP A 357 12.35 7.11 -2.13
N TRP A 358 11.61 7.96 -1.43
CA TRP A 358 11.98 9.33 -1.11
C TRP A 358 12.11 9.49 0.41
N PHE A 359 13.36 9.48 0.90
CA PHE A 359 13.68 9.41 2.33
C PHE A 359 13.03 10.52 3.17
N GLU A 360 12.99 11.72 2.62
CA GLU A 360 12.48 12.93 3.25
C GLU A 360 10.97 13.08 3.06
N GLY A 361 10.32 12.15 2.35
CA GLY A 361 8.89 12.18 2.06
C GLY A 361 7.98 12.32 3.28
N PRO A 362 8.20 11.61 4.41
CA PRO A 362 7.39 11.79 5.62
C PRO A 362 7.52 13.20 6.21
N GLU A 363 8.73 13.77 6.18
CA GLU A 363 9.00 15.13 6.65
C GLU A 363 8.37 16.17 5.71
N PHE A 364 8.42 15.93 4.39
CA PHE A 364 7.69 16.73 3.42
C PHE A 364 6.18 16.72 3.68
N LEU A 365 5.56 15.55 3.91
CA LEU A 365 4.13 15.49 4.23
C LEU A 365 3.79 16.25 5.51
N TYR A 366 4.60 16.09 6.55
CA TYR A 366 4.49 16.86 7.79
C TYR A 366 4.51 18.38 7.52
N ASN A 367 5.46 18.84 6.71
CA ASN A 367 5.57 20.25 6.34
C ASN A 367 4.41 20.71 5.45
N VAL A 368 3.90 19.88 4.53
CA VAL A 368 2.71 20.18 3.72
C VAL A 368 1.50 20.40 4.61
N PHE A 369 1.24 19.51 5.58
CA PHE A 369 0.11 19.69 6.51
C PHE A 369 0.26 20.95 7.36
N LYS A 370 1.47 21.29 7.82
CA LYS A 370 1.72 22.54 8.56
C LYS A 370 1.48 23.79 7.71
N GLU A 371 1.92 23.79 6.46
CA GLU A 371 1.69 24.92 5.55
C GLU A 371 0.20 25.02 5.17
N MET A 372 -0.50 23.90 4.94
CA MET A 372 -1.96 23.92 4.69
C MET A 372 -2.77 24.34 5.91
N ASP A 373 -2.35 23.97 7.12
CA ASP A 373 -3.00 24.41 8.35
C ASP A 373 -2.92 25.93 8.54
N ARG A 374 -1.94 26.59 7.93
CA ARG A 374 -1.83 28.06 7.90
C ARG A 374 -2.58 28.71 6.74
N SER A 375 -2.91 27.97 5.68
CA SER A 375 -3.62 28.51 4.52
C SER A 375 -5.09 28.80 4.83
N ASP A 376 -5.57 29.96 4.40
CA ASP A 376 -7.00 30.31 4.40
C ASP A 376 -7.72 29.85 3.11
N THR A 377 -6.97 29.39 2.12
CA THR A 377 -7.49 29.03 0.78
C THR A 377 -7.74 27.53 0.68
N VAL A 378 -6.78 26.70 1.08
CA VAL A 378 -6.86 25.23 0.98
C VAL A 378 -6.74 24.58 2.35
N LYS A 379 -7.59 23.58 2.61
CA LYS A 379 -7.46 22.71 3.79
C LYS A 379 -7.42 21.24 3.39
N ALA A 380 -6.71 20.44 4.17
CA ALA A 380 -6.78 19.00 4.06
C ALA A 380 -8.18 18.48 4.45
N ILE A 381 -8.69 17.44 3.79
CA ILE A 381 -10.00 16.84 4.10
C ILE A 381 -9.98 15.32 3.88
N THR A 382 -10.80 14.58 4.66
CA THR A 382 -11.09 13.17 4.39
C THR A 382 -12.23 12.99 3.37
N PRO A 383 -12.32 11.84 2.69
CA PRO A 383 -13.42 11.59 1.75
C PRO A 383 -14.81 11.69 2.37
N LEU A 384 -14.97 11.16 3.58
CA LEU A 384 -16.27 11.20 4.28
C LEU A 384 -16.64 12.62 4.73
N GLU A 385 -15.69 13.43 5.19
CA GLU A 385 -15.95 14.84 5.50
C GLU A 385 -16.46 15.60 4.27
N TYR A 386 -15.84 15.40 3.10
CA TYR A 386 -16.30 16.05 1.87
C TYR A 386 -17.70 15.57 1.44
N LEU A 387 -17.97 14.27 1.50
CA LEU A 387 -19.30 13.71 1.17
C LEU A 387 -20.38 14.13 2.17
N ASN A 388 -20.03 14.40 3.42
CA ASN A 388 -20.95 14.94 4.43
C ASN A 388 -21.24 16.43 4.19
N GLU A 389 -20.27 17.21 3.71
CA GLU A 389 -20.48 18.61 3.31
C GLU A 389 -21.35 18.70 2.05
N TYR A 390 -21.11 17.82 1.06
CA TYR A 390 -21.83 17.76 -0.21
C TYR A 390 -22.51 16.42 -0.43
N SER A 391 -23.69 16.26 0.18
CA SER A 391 -24.49 15.02 0.11
C SER A 391 -25.13 14.75 -1.26
N THR A 392 -25.07 15.72 -2.18
CA THR A 392 -25.62 15.59 -3.55
C THR A 392 -24.51 15.73 -4.58
N ASN A 393 -24.33 14.70 -5.39
CA ASN A 393 -23.33 14.64 -6.45
C ASN A 393 -23.98 14.16 -7.75
N GLN A 394 -23.37 14.50 -8.88
CA GLN A 394 -23.88 14.09 -10.19
C GLN A 394 -23.83 12.57 -10.29
N VAL A 395 -24.94 11.95 -10.70
CA VAL A 395 -25.00 10.52 -11.00
C VAL A 395 -24.44 10.28 -12.40
N VAL A 396 -23.47 9.38 -12.51
CA VAL A 396 -22.85 8.98 -13.78
C VAL A 396 -22.57 7.48 -13.79
N LYS A 397 -22.47 6.95 -15.00
CA LYS A 397 -21.84 5.67 -15.29
C LYS A 397 -20.34 5.88 -15.46
N VAL A 398 -19.56 5.46 -14.46
CA VAL A 398 -18.10 5.61 -14.42
C VAL A 398 -17.47 4.77 -15.54
N ASN A 399 -16.44 5.31 -16.20
CA ASN A 399 -15.78 4.59 -17.28
C ASN A 399 -14.77 3.56 -16.72
N PRO A 400 -14.65 2.37 -17.33
CA PRO A 400 -13.56 1.45 -17.00
C PRO A 400 -12.19 2.11 -17.10
N SER A 401 -11.36 1.91 -16.08
CA SER A 401 -10.04 2.56 -15.96
C SER A 401 -9.15 1.76 -15.03
N SER A 402 -7.85 1.97 -15.10
CA SER A 402 -6.89 1.73 -14.02
C SER A 402 -5.98 2.95 -13.90
N TRP A 403 -5.18 3.03 -12.84
CA TRP A 403 -4.14 4.05 -12.73
C TRP A 403 -2.77 3.61 -13.27
N GLY A 404 -2.68 2.39 -13.83
CA GLY A 404 -1.45 1.81 -14.39
C GLY A 404 -1.04 2.42 -15.73
N ASP A 405 -0.01 1.86 -16.36
CA ASP A 405 0.47 2.35 -17.66
C ASP A 405 -0.67 2.41 -18.69
N LYS A 406 -0.72 3.52 -19.43
CA LYS A 406 -1.80 3.89 -20.39
C LYS A 406 -3.20 4.01 -19.79
N GLY A 407 -3.38 3.84 -18.47
CA GLY A 407 -4.67 3.99 -17.79
C GLY A 407 -5.63 2.80 -17.92
N TYR A 408 -5.19 1.67 -18.45
CA TYR A 408 -6.05 0.51 -18.68
C TYR A 408 -5.41 -0.77 -18.12
N TYR A 409 -5.74 -1.93 -18.66
CA TYR A 409 -5.42 -3.21 -18.01
C TYR A 409 -4.12 -3.85 -18.54
N ASP A 410 -3.43 -3.22 -19.50
CA ASP A 410 -2.26 -3.77 -20.21
C ASP A 410 -1.12 -4.23 -19.28
N VAL A 411 -0.95 -3.60 -18.12
CA VAL A 411 0.08 -4.01 -17.14
C VAL A 411 -0.21 -5.42 -16.61
N TRP A 412 -1.48 -5.74 -16.38
CA TRP A 412 -1.89 -7.02 -15.81
C TRP A 412 -2.34 -8.01 -16.86
N LEU A 413 -2.73 -7.58 -18.07
CA LEU A 413 -3.08 -8.47 -19.18
C LEU A 413 -2.27 -8.16 -20.42
N ASN A 414 -1.17 -8.90 -20.59
CA ASN A 414 -0.33 -8.88 -21.78
C ASN A 414 0.32 -10.25 -22.03
N ARG A 415 1.12 -10.37 -23.09
CA ARG A 415 1.76 -11.65 -23.49
C ARG A 415 2.67 -12.27 -22.43
N GLY A 416 3.18 -11.50 -21.46
CA GLY A 416 4.05 -12.01 -20.41
C GLY A 416 3.30 -12.70 -19.27
N ASN A 417 2.04 -12.34 -19.04
CA ASN A 417 1.26 -12.78 -17.87
C ASN A 417 -0.13 -13.34 -18.21
N ASP A 418 -0.56 -13.34 -19.49
CA ASP A 418 -1.86 -13.88 -19.93
C ASP A 418 -2.11 -15.34 -19.52
N TRP A 419 -1.04 -16.13 -19.43
CA TRP A 419 -1.09 -17.55 -19.04
C TRP A 419 -1.69 -17.78 -17.65
N ILE A 420 -1.66 -16.77 -16.77
CA ILE A 420 -2.16 -16.86 -15.38
C ILE A 420 -3.68 -17.05 -15.37
N TYR A 421 -4.41 -16.31 -16.20
CA TYR A 421 -5.86 -16.10 -16.01
C TYR A 421 -6.71 -17.34 -16.24
N ARG A 422 -6.34 -18.21 -17.20
CA ARG A 422 -7.04 -19.49 -17.38
C ARG A 422 -7.03 -20.36 -16.12
N HIS A 423 -5.96 -20.27 -15.31
CA HIS A 423 -5.86 -21.01 -14.06
C HIS A 423 -6.73 -20.35 -12.99
N LEU A 424 -6.67 -19.02 -12.86
CA LEU A 424 -7.49 -18.28 -11.90
C LEU A 424 -9.00 -18.44 -12.14
N HIS A 425 -9.43 -18.43 -13.41
CA HIS A 425 -10.84 -18.68 -13.77
C HIS A 425 -11.26 -20.10 -13.40
N PHE A 426 -10.48 -21.11 -13.79
CA PHE A 426 -10.74 -22.51 -13.43
C PHE A 426 -10.80 -22.73 -11.91
N MET A 427 -9.85 -22.16 -11.17
CA MET A 427 -9.80 -22.26 -9.71
C MET A 427 -11.00 -21.56 -9.06
N SER A 428 -11.41 -20.40 -9.58
CA SER A 428 -12.59 -19.68 -9.09
C SER A 428 -13.87 -20.50 -9.26
N ASP A 429 -14.09 -21.08 -10.44
CA ASP A 429 -15.25 -21.93 -10.70
C ASP A 429 -15.24 -23.19 -9.85
N SER A 430 -14.08 -23.83 -9.73
CA SER A 430 -13.89 -25.01 -8.87
C SER A 430 -14.20 -24.69 -7.41
N MET A 431 -13.71 -23.56 -6.90
CA MET A 431 -13.94 -23.12 -5.53
C MET A 431 -15.43 -22.88 -5.27
N VAL A 432 -16.13 -22.19 -6.18
CA VAL A 432 -17.58 -21.95 -6.07
C VAL A 432 -18.36 -23.28 -6.07
N ASN A 433 -18.03 -24.19 -6.97
CA ASN A 433 -18.73 -25.48 -7.06
C ASN A 433 -18.52 -26.34 -5.81
N LEU A 434 -17.29 -26.46 -5.33
CA LEU A 434 -16.97 -27.22 -4.13
C LEU A 434 -17.54 -26.57 -2.87
N ALA A 435 -17.49 -25.24 -2.77
CA ALA A 435 -18.09 -24.51 -1.66
C ALA A 435 -19.59 -24.78 -1.57
N LYS A 436 -20.31 -24.71 -2.70
CA LYS A 436 -21.75 -25.03 -2.75
C LYS A 436 -22.03 -26.48 -2.39
N TYR A 437 -21.28 -27.42 -2.97
CA TYR A 437 -21.47 -28.85 -2.73
C TYR A 437 -21.22 -29.23 -1.27
N HIS A 438 -20.23 -28.60 -0.63
CA HIS A 438 -19.85 -28.84 0.77
C HIS A 438 -20.39 -27.80 1.77
N HIS A 439 -21.32 -26.91 1.39
CA HIS A 439 -21.76 -25.79 2.23
C HIS A 439 -22.18 -26.23 3.65
N ALA A 440 -22.86 -27.38 3.77
CA ALA A 440 -23.32 -27.94 5.04
C ALA A 440 -22.39 -29.01 5.63
N THR A 441 -21.15 -29.14 5.14
CA THR A 441 -20.23 -30.17 5.64
C THR A 441 -19.91 -29.98 7.12
N ALA A 442 -19.94 -31.09 7.87
CA ALA A 442 -19.47 -31.18 9.25
C ALA A 442 -18.10 -31.88 9.34
N ASP A 443 -17.54 -32.33 8.21
CA ASP A 443 -16.23 -32.96 8.13
C ASP A 443 -15.14 -31.87 8.25
N ASP A 444 -14.38 -31.93 9.35
CA ASP A 444 -13.37 -30.92 9.67
C ASP A 444 -12.22 -30.90 8.67
N THR A 445 -11.79 -32.06 8.19
CA THR A 445 -10.69 -32.16 7.21
C THR A 445 -11.11 -31.54 5.89
N ILE A 446 -12.33 -31.83 5.41
CA ILE A 446 -12.87 -31.19 4.20
C ILE A 446 -12.96 -29.67 4.40
N ARG A 447 -13.45 -29.21 5.56
CA ARG A 447 -13.54 -27.77 5.87
C ARG A 447 -12.17 -27.10 5.86
N ARG A 448 -11.15 -27.71 6.48
CA ARG A 448 -9.77 -27.22 6.48
C ARG A 448 -9.20 -27.12 5.08
N CYS A 449 -9.33 -28.18 4.27
CA CYS A 449 -8.90 -28.16 2.87
C CYS A 449 -9.58 -27.05 2.07
N LEU A 450 -10.91 -26.90 2.16
CA LEU A 450 -11.65 -25.87 1.43
C LEU A 450 -11.28 -24.45 1.87
N ASN A 451 -11.05 -24.25 3.17
CA ASN A 451 -10.57 -22.97 3.70
C ASN A 451 -9.16 -22.66 3.17
N GLN A 452 -8.27 -23.65 3.12
CA GLN A 452 -6.94 -23.45 2.58
C GLN A 452 -6.97 -23.24 1.06
N MET A 453 -7.82 -23.96 0.31
CA MET A 453 -8.06 -23.70 -1.11
C MET A 453 -8.51 -22.26 -1.35
N ALA A 454 -9.42 -21.72 -0.53
CA ALA A 454 -9.82 -20.32 -0.62
C ALA A 454 -8.63 -19.37 -0.43
N ARG A 455 -7.73 -19.64 0.54
CA ARG A 455 -6.49 -18.87 0.72
C ARG A 455 -5.57 -18.96 -0.48
N GLU A 456 -5.33 -20.15 -1.01
CA GLU A 456 -4.48 -20.34 -2.19
C GLU A 456 -5.05 -19.60 -3.41
N LEU A 457 -6.37 -19.63 -3.61
CA LEU A 457 -7.02 -18.86 -4.68
C LEU A 457 -6.82 -17.36 -4.47
N PHE A 458 -7.07 -16.84 -3.27
CA PHE A 458 -6.85 -15.43 -2.98
C PHE A 458 -5.39 -15.03 -3.22
N LEU A 459 -4.42 -15.80 -2.71
CA LEU A 459 -3.00 -15.52 -2.89
C LEU A 459 -2.58 -15.58 -4.36
N ALA A 460 -3.11 -16.53 -5.14
CA ALA A 460 -2.86 -16.61 -6.59
C ALA A 460 -3.46 -15.43 -7.37
N GLN A 461 -4.53 -14.81 -6.86
CA GLN A 461 -5.23 -13.70 -7.52
C GLN A 461 -4.55 -12.33 -7.34
N SER A 462 -3.53 -12.20 -6.48
CA SER A 462 -2.83 -10.93 -6.25
C SER A 462 -2.31 -10.32 -7.56
N SER A 463 -2.58 -9.03 -7.77
CA SER A 463 -2.15 -8.32 -8.97
C SER A 463 -0.63 -8.15 -9.04
N ASP A 464 0.05 -8.21 -7.88
CA ASP A 464 1.50 -8.07 -7.73
C ASP A 464 2.26 -9.04 -8.63
N TRP A 465 1.78 -10.29 -8.76
CA TRP A 465 2.48 -11.28 -9.57
C TRP A 465 2.52 -10.89 -11.05
N ALA A 466 1.40 -10.44 -11.59
CA ALA A 466 1.33 -9.98 -12.97
C ALA A 466 2.08 -8.65 -13.16
N PHE A 467 2.07 -7.77 -12.16
CA PHE A 467 2.82 -6.52 -12.16
C PHE A 467 4.34 -6.76 -12.21
N LEU A 468 4.88 -7.56 -11.28
CA LEU A 468 6.29 -7.91 -11.17
C LEU A 468 6.83 -8.57 -12.44
N ILE A 469 6.02 -9.43 -13.08
CA ILE A 469 6.35 -10.02 -14.38
C ILE A 469 6.46 -8.94 -15.48
N THR A 470 5.51 -8.00 -15.52
CA THR A 470 5.49 -6.94 -16.55
C THR A 470 6.61 -5.92 -16.36
N THR A 471 6.89 -5.49 -15.12
CA THR A 471 7.94 -4.51 -14.81
C THR A 471 9.34 -5.10 -14.84
N GLY A 472 9.46 -6.43 -14.86
CA GLY A 472 10.74 -7.14 -14.89
C GLY A 472 11.45 -7.18 -13.54
N THR A 473 10.73 -6.96 -12.44
CA THR A 473 11.26 -6.99 -11.07
C THR A 473 10.87 -8.31 -10.40
N ALA A 474 11.84 -9.08 -9.90
CA ALA A 474 11.59 -10.37 -9.23
C ALA A 474 10.71 -11.36 -10.03
N ILE A 475 10.92 -11.45 -11.36
CA ILE A 475 10.12 -12.29 -12.27
C ILE A 475 10.06 -13.74 -11.82
N GLU A 476 11.20 -14.33 -11.48
CA GLU A 476 11.29 -15.74 -11.08
C GLU A 476 10.46 -16.00 -9.82
N TYR A 477 10.55 -15.10 -8.84
CA TYR A 477 9.76 -15.15 -7.62
C TYR A 477 8.25 -15.07 -7.92
N ALA A 478 7.81 -14.10 -8.72
CA ALA A 478 6.40 -13.92 -9.07
C ALA A 478 5.81 -15.13 -9.82
N VAL A 479 6.56 -15.68 -10.78
CA VAL A 479 6.16 -16.90 -11.52
C VAL A 479 6.09 -18.10 -10.57
N GLN A 480 7.07 -18.26 -9.69
CA GLN A 480 7.12 -19.37 -8.74
C GLN A 480 5.97 -19.29 -7.74
N ARG A 481 5.71 -18.11 -7.15
CA ARG A 481 4.58 -17.86 -6.24
C ARG A 481 3.25 -18.19 -6.89
N THR A 482 3.02 -17.70 -8.11
CA THR A 482 1.79 -17.98 -8.85
C THR A 482 1.59 -19.48 -9.07
N LYS A 483 2.64 -20.18 -9.54
CA LYS A 483 2.58 -21.63 -9.79
C LYS A 483 2.43 -22.44 -8.51
N GLU A 484 3.07 -22.03 -7.42
CA GLU A 484 2.95 -22.68 -6.11
C GLU A 484 1.50 -22.63 -5.61
N HIS A 485 0.85 -21.45 -5.62
CA HIS A 485 -0.53 -21.32 -5.19
C HIS A 485 -1.51 -22.10 -6.08
N ILE A 486 -1.28 -22.13 -7.40
CA ILE A 486 -2.05 -22.97 -8.33
C ILE A 486 -1.87 -24.46 -7.98
N TYR A 487 -0.64 -24.92 -7.78
CA TYR A 487 -0.35 -26.31 -7.43
C TYR A 487 -1.02 -26.71 -6.12
N ASN A 488 -0.88 -25.87 -5.08
CA ASN A 488 -1.46 -26.13 -3.77
C ASN A 488 -2.99 -26.24 -3.84
N PHE A 489 -3.63 -25.31 -4.55
CA PHE A 489 -5.08 -25.35 -4.76
C PHE A 489 -5.52 -26.66 -5.42
N LEU A 490 -4.86 -27.06 -6.52
CA LEU A 490 -5.22 -28.25 -7.27
C LEU A 490 -5.00 -29.53 -6.45
N ARG A 491 -3.90 -29.61 -5.69
CA ARG A 491 -3.64 -30.75 -4.80
C ARG A 491 -4.69 -30.86 -3.68
N LEU A 492 -5.06 -29.75 -3.06
CA LEU A 492 -6.12 -29.73 -2.05
C LEU A 492 -7.48 -30.10 -2.63
N LYS A 493 -7.79 -29.64 -3.85
CA LYS A 493 -8.98 -30.05 -4.59
C LYS A 493 -9.01 -31.57 -4.79
N ASP A 494 -7.92 -32.16 -5.26
CA ASP A 494 -7.82 -33.60 -5.49
C ASP A 494 -7.99 -34.39 -4.17
N MET A 495 -7.44 -33.89 -3.06
CA MET A 495 -7.64 -34.47 -1.72
C MET A 495 -9.12 -34.44 -1.30
N VAL A 496 -9.83 -33.33 -1.54
CA VAL A 496 -11.28 -33.21 -1.22
C VAL A 496 -12.12 -34.16 -2.06
N GLU A 497 -11.84 -34.26 -3.37
CA GLU A 497 -12.62 -35.07 -4.29
C GLU A 497 -12.37 -36.58 -4.12
N SER A 498 -11.11 -36.99 -3.90
CA SER A 498 -10.74 -38.39 -3.70
C SER A 498 -10.97 -38.88 -2.27
N ARG A 499 -11.04 -37.96 -1.29
CA ARG A 499 -11.00 -38.22 0.15
C ARG A 499 -9.73 -38.95 0.62
N ASP A 500 -8.64 -38.86 -0.15
CA ASP A 500 -7.31 -39.29 0.24
C ASP A 500 -6.53 -38.09 0.77
N PHE A 501 -6.40 -37.99 2.10
CA PHE A 501 -5.91 -36.79 2.77
C PHE A 501 -4.44 -36.93 3.20
N ASP A 502 -3.58 -36.13 2.57
CA ASP A 502 -2.23 -35.86 3.05
C ASP A 502 -2.23 -34.74 4.11
N TYR A 503 -2.33 -35.14 5.39
CA TYR A 503 -2.34 -34.21 6.52
C TYR A 503 -1.04 -33.41 6.66
N GLY A 504 0.11 -34.01 6.33
CA GLY A 504 1.40 -33.32 6.43
C GLY A 504 1.52 -32.20 5.41
N PHE A 505 1.04 -32.43 4.19
CA PHE A 505 0.94 -31.38 3.18
C PHE A 505 -0.04 -30.27 3.61
N LEU A 506 -1.24 -30.62 4.09
CA LEU A 506 -2.23 -29.63 4.55
C LEU A 506 -1.66 -28.73 5.64
N GLU A 507 -1.04 -29.29 6.68
CA GLU A 507 -0.45 -28.54 7.79
C GLU A 507 0.69 -27.61 7.32
N THR A 508 1.53 -28.09 6.40
CA THR A 508 2.63 -27.29 5.83
C THR A 508 2.08 -26.05 5.11
N VAL A 509 1.06 -26.24 4.28
CA VAL A 509 0.45 -25.14 3.50
C VAL A 509 -0.34 -24.20 4.43
N GLU A 510 -1.07 -24.71 5.42
CA GLU A 510 -1.76 -23.89 6.42
C GLU A 510 -0.80 -23.01 7.23
N GLN A 511 0.40 -23.51 7.54
CA GLN A 511 1.42 -22.75 8.27
C GLN A 511 2.02 -21.65 7.38
N LYS A 512 2.45 -22.00 6.17
CA LYS A 512 3.10 -21.08 5.22
C LYS A 512 2.13 -20.02 4.72
N ASN A 513 0.99 -20.45 4.16
CA ASN A 513 0.00 -19.60 3.52
C ASN A 513 -1.15 -19.28 4.49
N SER A 514 -0.79 -18.71 5.64
CA SER A 514 -1.66 -18.48 6.79
C SER A 514 -2.48 -17.19 6.73
N ILE A 515 -2.59 -16.54 5.56
CA ILE A 515 -3.33 -15.28 5.40
C ILE A 515 -4.77 -15.42 5.90
N PHE A 516 -5.17 -14.52 6.81
CA PHE A 516 -6.46 -14.51 7.49
C PHE A 516 -6.83 -15.83 8.18
N LYS A 517 -6.62 -15.86 9.50
CA LYS A 517 -6.84 -17.04 10.35
C LYS A 517 -8.29 -17.57 10.30
N ASN A 518 -9.26 -16.67 10.18
CA ASN A 518 -10.69 -16.97 10.28
C ASN A 518 -11.37 -17.26 8.92
N MET A 519 -10.61 -17.77 7.94
CA MET A 519 -11.14 -18.06 6.59
C MET A 519 -12.32 -19.04 6.66
N ASP A 520 -13.39 -18.73 5.92
CA ASP A 520 -14.53 -19.62 5.71
C ASP A 520 -14.83 -19.70 4.22
N PHE A 521 -14.63 -20.87 3.63
CA PHE A 521 -14.85 -21.15 2.22
C PHE A 521 -16.28 -20.85 1.76
N ARG A 522 -17.25 -20.79 2.68
CA ARG A 522 -18.66 -20.50 2.38
C ARG A 522 -18.89 -19.12 1.79
N ILE A 523 -17.90 -18.23 1.85
CA ILE A 523 -17.92 -16.97 1.12
C ILE A 523 -18.09 -17.13 -0.40
N TYR A 524 -17.75 -18.30 -0.94
CA TYR A 524 -17.92 -18.64 -2.35
C TYR A 524 -19.28 -19.29 -2.68
N CYS A 525 -20.21 -19.42 -1.72
CA CYS A 525 -21.52 -20.06 -1.92
C CYS A 525 -22.54 -19.18 -2.66
#